data_AF-A0A8H5A0Z5-F1
#
_entry.id   AF-A0A8H5A0Z5-F1
#
_cell.length_a   1.000
_cell.length_b   1.000
_cell.length_c   1.000
_cell.angle_alpha   90.00
_cell.angle_beta   90.00
_cell.angle_gamma   90.00
#
_symmetry.space_group_name_H-M   'P 1'
#
loop_
_entity.id
_entity.type
_entity.pdbx_description
1 polymer ?
#
loop_
_entity_poly.entity_id
_entity_poly.type
_entity_poly.pdbx_seq_one_letter_code
_entity_poly.pdbx_strand_id
1 'polypeptide(L)'
;PDGNSDEAFHQATFLLEEKCDDDMFEFRCDNASALVPLYPEFISLLRRVEEQKHIGVVVVTCGVGRLWTKILEHHGLSDSVKVIGGGRFSDGYFVTPGVKAAVVSHLRDVHDLNVWAFGDSPLDIPMLWEADQAVVVVGDEKKRSTTMDAALATAIQDGHLRARQVLLPSTSSPRLDNNSLPVVSFDDGDFVKSIVDPRPELRPLKKYDATNKAASNILMSPMRSAAVSGPMLRAANANVGRYLATEYVSKLIGLEEFTISHVQGHQTTGHRLRNEAKTSIIAFMRGGEPMAFGISDVFPQAMFVHASSADDVKKHHVQGQLNVILVDSVIKSGKSVIELIKRVVRLEPNISITVVAGVVQTEAIAEGHLFAKVMRRHGAGLIALRISENKFTGTKTTDTGNRLFNTTRLA
;
A
#
# COMPACT_ATOMS: atom_id res chain seq x y z
N PRO A 1 6.67 -20.22 25.70
CA PRO A 1 5.27 -19.75 25.69
C PRO A 1 5.22 -18.30 26.22
N ASP A 2 4.83 -17.39 25.34
CA ASP A 2 4.39 -16.00 25.60
C ASP A 2 5.41 -14.90 25.92
N GLY A 3 6.70 -15.06 25.66
CA GLY A 3 7.72 -14.01 25.89
C GLY A 3 7.59 -12.73 25.04
N ASN A 4 6.66 -12.69 24.08
CA ASN A 4 6.42 -11.56 23.17
C ASN A 4 4.95 -11.07 23.19
N SER A 5 4.19 -11.48 24.21
CA SER A 5 2.82 -11.00 24.45
C SER A 5 2.84 -9.61 25.11
N ASP A 6 1.74 -8.88 25.03
CA ASP A 6 1.58 -7.61 25.71
C ASP A 6 1.75 -7.79 27.23
N GLU A 7 1.25 -8.88 27.81
CA GLU A 7 1.48 -9.24 29.22
C GLU A 7 2.98 -9.46 29.52
N ALA A 8 3.75 -10.05 28.61
CA ALA A 8 5.17 -10.26 28.83
C ALA A 8 5.99 -8.96 28.80
N PHE A 9 5.64 -8.01 27.92
CA PHE A 9 6.27 -6.69 27.95
C PHE A 9 5.95 -5.95 29.25
N HIS A 10 4.70 -6.03 29.72
CA HIS A 10 4.29 -5.45 31.00
C HIS A 10 5.03 -6.09 32.19
N GLN A 11 5.15 -7.42 32.20
CA GLN A 11 5.87 -8.16 33.23
C GLN A 11 7.37 -7.85 33.23
N ALA A 12 7.97 -7.67 32.05
CA ALA A 12 9.38 -7.30 31.91
C ALA A 12 9.66 -5.91 32.51
N THR A 13 8.80 -4.92 32.24
CA THR A 13 8.90 -3.60 32.88
C THR A 13 8.70 -3.69 34.38
N PHE A 14 7.72 -4.46 34.86
CA PHE A 14 7.51 -4.67 36.29
C PHE A 14 8.77 -5.20 36.99
N LEU A 15 9.39 -6.24 36.42
CA LEU A 15 10.63 -6.83 36.97
C LEU A 15 11.82 -5.85 36.92
N LEU A 16 11.84 -4.96 35.93
CA LEU A 16 12.87 -3.93 35.82
C LEU A 16 12.69 -2.86 36.91
N GLU A 17 11.47 -2.40 37.16
CA GLU A 17 11.19 -1.42 38.22
C GLU A 17 11.34 -1.99 39.64
N GLU A 18 10.96 -3.24 39.86
CA GLU A 18 11.18 -3.89 41.17
C GLU A 18 12.67 -3.96 41.53
N LYS A 19 13.52 -4.08 40.51
CA LYS A 19 14.97 -4.28 40.68
C LYS A 19 15.79 -3.02 40.50
N CYS A 20 15.21 -1.91 40.05
CA CYS A 20 15.91 -0.66 39.74
C CYS A 20 15.09 0.56 40.16
N ASP A 21 15.64 1.33 41.10
CA ASP A 21 15.26 2.72 41.25
C ASP A 21 15.75 3.57 40.07
N ASP A 22 15.33 4.83 40.03
CA ASP A 22 15.61 5.79 38.97
C ASP A 22 17.10 5.98 38.71
N ASP A 23 17.88 6.15 39.79
CA ASP A 23 19.33 6.41 39.71
C ASP A 23 20.07 5.18 39.18
N MET A 24 19.71 3.98 39.66
CA MET A 24 20.32 2.74 39.18
C MET A 24 19.90 2.43 37.75
N PHE A 25 18.67 2.77 37.35
CA PHE A 25 18.22 2.61 35.98
C PHE A 25 19.02 3.49 35.02
N GLU A 26 19.20 4.78 35.34
CA GLU A 26 20.03 5.68 34.54
C GLU A 26 21.48 5.20 34.47
N PHE A 27 22.09 4.82 35.60
CA PHE A 27 23.45 4.29 35.65
C PHE A 27 23.62 3.02 34.80
N ARG A 28 22.62 2.12 34.81
CA ARG A 28 22.65 0.92 33.95
C ARG A 28 22.50 1.27 32.48
N CYS A 29 21.66 2.25 32.14
CA CYS A 29 21.52 2.71 30.77
C CYS A 29 22.82 3.35 30.25
N ASP A 30 23.52 4.16 31.06
CA ASP A 30 24.83 4.75 30.71
C ASP A 30 25.90 3.69 30.46
N ASN A 31 26.01 2.72 31.36
CA ASN A 31 26.99 1.65 31.21
C ASN A 31 26.68 0.75 30.00
N ALA A 32 25.40 0.44 29.78
CA ALA A 32 25.00 -0.38 28.65
C ALA A 32 25.18 0.36 27.31
N SER A 33 24.85 1.65 27.23
CA SER A 33 24.99 2.42 25.98
C SER A 33 26.44 2.53 25.52
N ALA A 34 27.40 2.59 26.46
CA ALA A 34 28.83 2.59 26.16
C ALA A 34 29.34 1.26 25.56
N LEU A 35 28.62 0.15 25.79
CA LEU A 35 29.03 -1.20 25.36
C LEU A 35 28.31 -1.68 24.09
N VAL A 36 27.30 -0.96 23.61
CA VAL A 36 26.50 -1.35 22.43
C VAL A 36 26.99 -0.56 21.21
N PRO A 37 27.79 -1.19 20.32
CA PRO A 37 28.23 -0.53 19.09
C PRO A 37 27.08 -0.42 18.09
N LEU A 38 26.98 0.72 17.41
CA LEU A 38 26.20 0.83 16.18
C LEU A 38 27.05 0.38 14.99
N TYR A 39 26.41 -0.27 14.01
CA TYR A 39 27.06 -0.62 12.75
C TYR A 39 27.56 0.64 12.04
N PRO A 40 28.85 0.72 11.64
CA PRO A 40 29.42 1.87 10.93
C PRO A 40 28.65 2.26 9.66
N GLU A 41 28.06 1.27 8.98
CA GLU A 41 27.26 1.45 7.78
C GLU A 41 25.94 2.17 8.09
N PHE A 42 25.31 1.87 9.23
CA PHE A 42 24.14 2.62 9.71
C PHE A 42 24.51 4.04 10.14
N ILE A 43 25.64 4.23 10.83
CA ILE A 43 26.11 5.58 11.18
C ILE A 43 26.29 6.41 9.90
N SER A 44 26.92 5.84 8.88
CA SER A 44 27.13 6.50 7.58
C SER A 44 25.83 6.84 6.88
N LEU A 45 24.85 5.92 6.88
CA LEU A 45 23.52 6.19 6.33
C LEU A 45 22.79 7.30 7.09
N LEU A 46 22.79 7.24 8.43
CA LEU A 46 22.10 8.22 9.27
C LEU A 46 22.70 9.62 9.10
N ARG A 47 24.02 9.74 8.97
CA ARG A 47 24.69 11.01 8.66
C ARG A 47 24.30 11.57 7.30
N ARG A 48 24.19 10.73 6.27
CA ARG A 48 23.70 11.15 4.94
C ARG A 48 22.24 11.61 4.98
N VAL A 49 21.40 10.92 5.76
CA VAL A 49 19.97 11.25 5.91
C VAL A 49 19.79 12.54 6.71
N GLU A 50 20.64 12.80 7.71
CA GLU A 50 20.64 14.05 8.49
C GLU A 50 20.85 15.31 7.63
N GLU A 51 21.57 15.20 6.51
CA GLU A 51 21.74 16.27 5.54
C GLU A 51 20.46 16.57 4.73
N GLN A 52 19.48 15.66 4.75
CA GLN A 52 18.25 15.75 3.95
C GLN A 52 17.06 16.28 4.75
N LYS A 53 16.63 17.52 4.46
CA LYS A 53 15.51 18.16 5.17
C LYS A 53 14.15 17.47 4.96
N HIS A 54 14.00 16.68 3.90
CA HIS A 54 12.75 15.98 3.56
C HIS A 54 12.65 14.58 4.18
N ILE A 55 13.63 14.17 5.00
CA ILE A 55 13.66 12.84 5.63
C ILE A 55 13.71 12.99 7.14
N GLY A 56 12.89 12.21 7.84
CA GLY A 56 12.94 12.06 9.30
C GLY A 56 13.32 10.64 9.66
N VAL A 57 14.13 10.47 10.72
CA VAL A 57 14.50 9.16 11.24
C VAL A 57 13.89 8.96 12.62
N VAL A 58 13.24 7.82 12.81
CA VAL A 58 12.67 7.40 14.09
C VAL A 58 13.11 5.98 14.41
N VAL A 59 13.69 5.78 15.60
CA VAL A 59 13.91 4.47 16.19
C VAL A 59 12.66 4.09 16.97
N VAL A 60 12.05 2.96 16.63
CA VAL A 60 10.90 2.41 17.37
C VAL A 60 11.32 1.10 18.01
N THR A 61 11.26 1.00 19.33
CA THR A 61 11.83 -0.14 20.08
C THR A 61 10.84 -0.71 21.09
N CYS A 62 10.71 -2.04 21.13
CA CYS A 62 9.99 -2.72 22.21
C CYS A 62 10.83 -2.85 23.49
N GLY A 63 12.12 -2.52 23.42
CA GLY A 63 13.03 -2.50 24.55
C GLY A 63 13.04 -1.16 25.27
N VAL A 64 14.10 -0.93 26.06
CA VAL A 64 14.28 0.29 26.84
C VAL A 64 14.62 1.46 25.90
N GLY A 65 13.70 2.41 25.74
CA GLY A 65 13.84 3.60 24.90
C GLY A 65 14.98 4.51 25.38
N ARG A 66 15.13 4.69 26.69
CA ARG A 66 16.20 5.50 27.29
C ARG A 66 17.60 5.04 26.91
N LEU A 67 17.80 3.72 26.79
CA LEU A 67 19.06 3.14 26.33
C LEU A 67 19.37 3.57 24.89
N TRP A 68 18.38 3.55 23.99
CA TRP A 68 18.53 4.01 22.61
C TRP A 68 18.82 5.51 22.53
N THR A 69 18.20 6.33 23.37
CA THR A 69 18.52 7.76 23.46
C THR A 69 19.99 7.98 23.77
N LYS A 70 20.54 7.30 24.79
CA LYS A 70 21.96 7.41 25.17
C LYS A 70 22.91 6.87 24.09
N ILE A 71 22.57 5.76 23.43
CA ILE A 71 23.36 5.23 22.30
C ILE A 71 23.46 6.27 21.17
N LEU A 72 22.35 6.95 20.86
CA LEU A 72 22.33 8.00 19.83
C LEU A 72 23.10 9.26 20.27
N GLU A 73 23.03 9.64 21.55
CA GLU A 73 23.82 10.74 22.12
C GLU A 73 25.33 10.48 21.98
N HIS A 74 25.81 9.28 22.31
CA HIS A 74 27.24 8.92 22.15
C HIS A 74 27.74 9.04 20.71
N HIS A 75 26.87 8.89 19.73
CA HIS A 75 27.19 9.01 18.30
C HIS A 75 26.86 10.39 17.72
N GLY A 76 26.36 11.33 18.54
CA GLY A 76 25.97 12.68 18.11
C GLY A 76 24.82 12.68 17.12
N LEU A 77 23.82 11.81 17.32
CA LEU A 77 22.64 11.61 16.47
C LEU A 77 21.31 11.90 17.19
N SER A 78 21.34 12.31 18.46
CA SER A 78 20.14 12.56 19.29
C SER A 78 19.26 13.70 18.76
N ASP A 79 19.85 14.66 18.05
CA ASP A 79 19.11 15.79 17.49
C ASP A 79 18.32 15.38 16.23
N SER A 80 18.92 14.55 15.38
CA SER A 80 18.38 14.13 14.08
C SER A 80 17.55 12.84 14.14
N VAL A 81 17.79 11.96 15.10
CA VAL A 81 17.08 10.68 15.26
C VAL A 81 16.19 10.73 16.50
N LYS A 82 14.88 10.56 16.32
CA LYS A 82 13.94 10.50 17.45
C LYS A 82 13.70 9.06 17.90
N VAL A 83 13.39 8.87 19.18
CA VAL A 83 13.14 7.54 19.76
C VAL A 83 11.70 7.45 20.24
N ILE A 84 11.02 6.38 19.83
CA ILE A 84 9.75 5.92 20.39
C ILE A 84 10.01 4.59 21.07
N GLY A 85 10.09 4.62 22.40
CA GLY A 85 10.36 3.46 23.23
C GLY A 85 9.98 3.76 24.66
N GLY A 86 9.27 2.83 25.30
CA GLY A 86 9.00 2.92 26.73
C GLY A 86 10.17 2.34 27.53
N GLY A 87 9.87 1.73 28.67
CA GLY A 87 10.89 1.10 29.52
C GLY A 87 10.58 1.25 30.99
N ARG A 88 9.72 2.19 31.35
CA ARG A 88 9.22 2.43 32.71
C ARG A 88 7.71 2.66 32.71
N PHE A 89 7.05 2.40 33.84
CA PHE A 89 5.63 2.73 34.01
C PHE A 89 5.39 4.24 33.94
N SER A 90 6.36 5.04 34.37
CA SER A 90 6.31 6.50 34.28
C SER A 90 6.21 7.03 32.84
N ASP A 91 6.62 6.23 31.85
CA ASP A 91 6.52 6.61 30.43
C ASP A 91 5.05 6.63 29.95
N GLY A 92 4.15 5.92 30.65
CA GLY A 92 2.73 5.88 30.37
C GLY A 92 2.31 5.02 29.18
N TYR A 93 3.26 4.34 28.51
CA TYR A 93 2.99 3.43 27.40
C TYR A 93 4.09 2.38 27.23
N PHE A 94 3.75 1.32 26.50
CA PHE A 94 4.68 0.28 26.05
C PHE A 94 4.66 0.18 24.52
N VAL A 95 5.79 -0.16 23.93
CA VAL A 95 5.88 -0.40 22.50
C VAL A 95 5.88 -1.90 22.26
N THR A 96 4.85 -2.37 21.57
CA THR A 96 4.70 -3.77 21.17
C THR A 96 4.93 -3.88 19.64
N PRO A 97 5.04 -5.09 19.07
CA PRO A 97 5.08 -5.26 17.62
C PRO A 97 3.91 -4.58 16.90
N GLY A 98 2.71 -4.63 17.52
CA GLY A 98 1.52 -3.93 17.02
C GLY A 98 1.68 -2.41 17.04
N VAL A 99 2.29 -1.84 18.08
CA VAL A 99 2.59 -0.39 18.14
C VAL A 99 3.59 0.00 17.06
N LYS A 100 4.64 -0.80 16.82
CA LYS A 100 5.59 -0.54 15.72
C LYS A 100 4.87 -0.48 14.36
N ALA A 101 3.98 -1.43 14.09
CA ALA A 101 3.15 -1.43 12.89
C ALA A 101 2.23 -0.21 12.82
N ALA A 102 1.61 0.16 13.94
CA ALA A 102 0.75 1.33 14.03
C ALA A 102 1.51 2.63 13.72
N VAL A 103 2.73 2.80 14.25
CA VAL A 103 3.59 3.95 13.94
C VAL A 103 3.88 4.04 12.44
N VAL A 104 4.32 2.94 11.83
CA VAL A 104 4.58 2.90 10.38
C VAL A 104 3.33 3.22 9.57
N SER A 105 2.19 2.61 9.91
CA SER A 105 0.93 2.87 9.23
C SER A 105 0.48 4.33 9.37
N HIS A 106 0.71 4.95 10.54
CA HIS A 106 0.34 6.33 10.80
C HIS A 106 1.21 7.32 10.00
N LEU A 107 2.54 7.12 9.99
CA LEU A 107 3.45 7.89 9.16
C LEU A 107 3.09 7.77 7.67
N ARG A 108 2.76 6.56 7.24
CA ARG A 108 2.42 6.24 5.86
C ARG A 108 1.07 6.82 5.42
N ASP A 109 0.02 6.61 6.22
CA ASP A 109 -1.37 6.85 5.81
C ASP A 109 -1.90 8.21 6.28
N VAL A 110 -1.45 8.73 7.43
CA VAL A 110 -1.87 10.05 7.94
C VAL A 110 -0.94 11.16 7.46
N HIS A 111 0.37 10.95 7.60
CA HIS A 111 1.37 11.95 7.22
C HIS A 111 1.82 11.87 5.75
N ASP A 112 1.36 10.87 5.00
CA ASP A 112 1.70 10.66 3.59
C ASP A 112 3.21 10.56 3.32
N LEU A 113 3.93 10.00 4.28
CA LEU A 113 5.35 9.75 4.14
C LEU A 113 5.57 8.44 3.39
N ASN A 114 6.67 8.38 2.63
CA ASN A 114 7.20 7.13 2.12
C ASN A 114 8.06 6.48 3.20
N VAL A 115 7.59 5.39 3.80
CA VAL A 115 8.24 4.80 4.97
C VAL A 115 9.15 3.65 4.55
N TRP A 116 10.43 3.79 4.89
CA TRP A 116 11.41 2.71 4.88
C TRP A 116 11.53 2.16 6.30
N ALA A 117 11.32 0.86 6.48
CA ALA A 117 11.49 0.20 7.78
C ALA A 117 12.67 -0.76 7.75
N PHE A 118 13.43 -0.75 8.84
CA PHE A 118 14.59 -1.60 9.09
C PHE A 118 14.34 -2.41 10.36
N GLY A 119 14.53 -3.73 10.30
CA GLY A 119 14.28 -4.60 11.45
C GLY A 119 15.11 -5.88 11.40
N ASP A 120 15.46 -6.43 12.56
CA ASP A 120 16.37 -7.57 12.71
C ASP A 120 15.74 -8.76 13.44
N SER A 121 14.53 -8.58 13.97
CA SER A 121 13.82 -9.54 14.82
C SER A 121 12.39 -9.83 14.35
N PRO A 122 11.76 -10.94 14.80
CA PRO A 122 10.37 -11.24 14.49
C PRO A 122 9.39 -10.15 14.94
N LEU A 123 9.75 -9.39 15.99
CA LEU A 123 8.95 -8.29 16.51
C LEU A 123 8.85 -7.12 15.54
N ASP A 124 9.74 -7.07 14.55
CA ASP A 124 9.78 -6.03 13.53
C ASP A 124 8.99 -6.41 12.27
N ILE A 125 8.64 -7.69 12.10
CA ILE A 125 7.88 -8.15 10.93
C ILE A 125 6.58 -7.35 10.75
N PRO A 126 5.77 -7.05 11.79
CA PRO A 126 4.57 -6.25 11.61
C PRO A 126 4.86 -4.83 11.08
N MET A 127 5.96 -4.19 11.49
CA MET A 127 6.30 -2.86 10.98
C MET A 127 6.94 -2.90 9.59
N LEU A 128 7.73 -3.94 9.32
CA LEU A 128 8.28 -4.20 7.99
C LEU A 128 7.15 -4.46 6.99
N TRP A 129 6.11 -5.17 7.40
CA TRP A 129 4.91 -5.38 6.60
C TRP A 129 4.24 -4.04 6.25
N GLU A 130 4.07 -3.15 7.22
CA GLU A 130 3.39 -1.87 6.99
C GLU A 130 4.22 -0.85 6.19
N ALA A 131 5.51 -1.06 6.01
CA ALA A 131 6.37 -0.09 5.32
C ALA A 131 6.14 -0.08 3.80
N ASP A 132 6.39 1.07 3.15
CA ASP A 132 6.44 1.11 1.68
C ASP A 132 7.66 0.34 1.18
N GLN A 133 8.76 0.32 1.95
CA GLN A 133 9.98 -0.42 1.68
C GLN A 133 10.48 -1.10 2.97
N ALA A 134 10.68 -2.42 2.91
CA ALA A 134 11.13 -3.22 4.05
C ALA A 134 12.56 -3.73 3.84
N VAL A 135 13.42 -3.56 4.85
CA VAL A 135 14.80 -4.06 4.85
C VAL A 135 15.05 -4.83 6.15
N VAL A 136 15.41 -6.10 6.01
CA VAL A 136 15.86 -6.96 7.10
C VAL A 136 17.33 -6.68 7.36
N VAL A 137 17.68 -6.33 8.59
CA VAL A 137 19.06 -6.15 9.02
C VAL A 137 19.60 -7.50 9.48
N VAL A 138 20.70 -7.94 8.87
CA VAL A 138 21.29 -9.26 9.11
C VAL A 138 22.65 -9.08 9.76
N GLY A 139 22.69 -9.31 11.06
CA GLY A 139 23.92 -9.30 11.86
C GLY A 139 24.64 -10.66 11.91
N ASP A 140 25.64 -10.73 12.80
CA ASP A 140 26.41 -11.93 13.12
C ASP A 140 25.48 -13.10 13.48
N GLU A 141 25.68 -14.23 12.81
CA GLU A 141 24.90 -15.45 12.96
C GLU A 141 24.85 -15.97 14.40
N LYS A 142 25.90 -15.73 15.19
CA LYS A 142 25.95 -16.15 16.60
C LYS A 142 25.12 -15.27 17.55
N LYS A 143 24.79 -14.04 17.12
CA LYS A 143 24.11 -13.04 17.95
C LYS A 143 22.70 -12.74 17.48
N ARG A 144 22.42 -12.98 16.19
CA ARG A 144 21.12 -12.66 15.57
C ARG A 144 20.02 -13.60 16.07
N SER A 145 18.77 -13.14 15.99
CA SER A 145 17.60 -13.95 16.37
C SER A 145 17.54 -15.28 15.61
N THR A 146 17.37 -16.37 16.36
CA THR A 146 17.22 -17.75 15.85
C THR A 146 15.81 -18.07 15.34
N THR A 147 14.82 -17.25 15.68
CA THR A 147 13.41 -17.45 15.30
C THR A 147 13.01 -16.62 14.07
N MET A 148 13.84 -15.65 13.67
CA MET A 148 13.53 -14.73 12.57
C MET A 148 13.43 -15.42 11.23
N ASP A 149 14.25 -16.43 10.94
CA ASP A 149 14.29 -17.05 9.61
C ASP A 149 12.97 -17.78 9.30
N ALA A 150 12.44 -18.53 10.27
CA ALA A 150 11.13 -19.18 10.15
C ALA A 150 9.99 -18.16 10.04
N ALA A 151 10.02 -17.11 10.85
CA ALA A 151 9.00 -16.06 10.82
C ALA A 151 8.99 -15.27 9.50
N LEU A 152 10.17 -14.96 8.95
CA LEU A 152 10.33 -14.35 7.63
C LEU A 152 9.84 -15.27 6.52
N ALA A 153 10.19 -16.56 6.56
CA ALA A 153 9.77 -17.52 5.55
C ALA A 153 8.24 -17.61 5.48
N THR A 154 7.55 -17.70 6.63
CA THR A 154 6.09 -17.68 6.69
C THR A 154 5.52 -16.37 6.14
N ALA A 155 6.03 -15.22 6.62
CA ALA A 155 5.53 -13.91 6.20
C ALA A 155 5.70 -13.66 4.68
N ILE A 156 6.79 -14.16 4.08
CA ILE A 156 7.04 -14.05 2.64
C ILE A 156 6.17 -15.03 1.86
N GLN A 157 6.06 -16.29 2.30
CA GLN A 157 5.28 -17.34 1.62
C GLN A 157 3.79 -17.00 1.55
N ASP A 158 3.22 -16.46 2.62
CA ASP A 158 1.82 -16.05 2.68
C ASP A 158 1.52 -14.80 1.82
N GLY A 159 2.55 -14.23 1.17
CA GLY A 159 2.44 -13.05 0.32
C GLY A 159 2.20 -11.77 1.11
N HIS A 160 2.60 -11.78 2.39
CA HIS A 160 2.35 -10.70 3.33
C HIS A 160 3.52 -9.72 3.44
N LEU A 161 4.75 -10.20 3.23
CA LEU A 161 5.96 -9.39 3.33
C LEU A 161 6.81 -9.51 2.06
N ARG A 162 7.14 -8.36 1.45
CA ARG A 162 8.21 -8.26 0.44
C ARG A 162 9.31 -7.38 0.99
N ALA A 163 10.43 -8.00 1.36
CA ALA A 163 11.57 -7.32 1.95
C ALA A 163 12.85 -7.56 1.15
N ARG A 164 13.87 -6.78 1.46
CA ARG A 164 15.27 -7.01 1.07
C ARG A 164 16.08 -7.24 2.33
N GLN A 165 17.31 -7.74 2.23
CA GLN A 165 18.20 -7.88 3.38
C GLN A 165 19.50 -7.11 3.17
N VAL A 166 19.98 -6.47 4.23
CA VAL A 166 21.31 -5.87 4.30
C VAL A 166 22.17 -6.67 5.26
N LEU A 167 23.40 -7.01 4.84
CA LEU A 167 24.33 -7.84 5.60
C LEU A 167 25.31 -6.94 6.33
N LEU A 168 25.33 -6.97 7.68
CA LEU A 168 26.13 -6.09 8.52
C LEU A 168 26.94 -6.87 9.58
N PRO A 169 28.27 -7.01 9.42
CA PRO A 169 29.07 -6.56 8.28
C PRO A 169 28.72 -7.33 7.00
N SER A 170 29.19 -6.85 5.85
CA SER A 170 28.93 -7.46 4.52
C SER A 170 29.36 -8.92 4.38
N THR A 171 30.20 -9.40 5.31
CA THR A 171 30.64 -10.80 5.42
C THR A 171 29.62 -11.73 6.12
N SER A 172 28.52 -11.18 6.65
CA SER A 172 27.48 -11.97 7.32
C SER A 172 26.76 -12.90 6.35
N SER A 173 26.35 -14.08 6.83
CA SER A 173 25.56 -15.02 6.03
C SER A 173 24.13 -14.48 5.83
N PRO A 174 23.54 -14.54 4.63
CA PRO A 174 22.13 -14.20 4.43
C PRO A 174 21.19 -15.03 5.32
N ARG A 175 20.03 -14.48 5.69
CA ARG A 175 19.00 -15.21 6.48
C ARG A 175 18.23 -16.20 5.62
N LEU A 176 17.80 -15.76 4.43
CA LEU A 176 17.06 -16.56 3.45
C LEU A 176 17.74 -16.45 2.08
N ASP A 177 17.29 -17.27 1.12
CA ASP A 177 17.82 -17.27 -0.23
C ASP A 177 17.57 -15.93 -0.96
N ASN A 178 18.44 -15.61 -1.92
CA ASN A 178 18.40 -14.33 -2.61
C ASN A 178 17.19 -14.13 -3.54
N ASN A 179 16.42 -15.18 -3.84
CA ASN A 179 15.19 -15.04 -4.62
C ASN A 179 14.03 -14.61 -3.72
N SER A 180 13.93 -15.17 -2.51
CA SER A 180 12.89 -14.82 -1.54
C SER A 180 13.19 -13.53 -0.78
N LEU A 181 14.47 -13.28 -0.47
CA LEU A 181 14.92 -12.10 0.27
C LEU A 181 16.18 -11.52 -0.40
N PRO A 182 16.04 -10.65 -1.42
CA PRO A 182 17.18 -10.13 -2.16
C PRO A 182 18.14 -9.31 -1.29
N VAL A 183 19.45 -9.44 -1.53
CA VAL A 183 20.49 -8.70 -0.82
C VAL A 183 20.65 -7.29 -1.41
N VAL A 184 20.74 -6.28 -0.54
CA VAL A 184 21.10 -4.90 -0.87
C VAL A 184 22.31 -4.45 -0.05
N SER A 185 23.02 -3.44 -0.53
CA SER A 185 24.19 -2.87 0.14
C SER A 185 24.03 -1.37 0.37
N PHE A 186 24.49 -0.86 1.52
CA PHE A 186 24.61 0.58 1.74
C PHE A 186 25.78 1.22 0.97
N ASP A 187 26.64 0.41 0.35
CA ASP A 187 27.67 0.88 -0.59
C ASP A 187 27.13 1.03 -2.03
N ASP A 188 25.95 0.47 -2.32
CA ASP A 188 25.29 0.64 -3.60
C ASP A 188 24.68 2.05 -3.68
N GLY A 189 25.27 2.89 -4.53
CA GLY A 189 24.85 4.27 -4.73
C GLY A 189 23.42 4.40 -5.22
N ASP A 190 22.90 3.47 -6.03
CA ASP A 190 21.53 3.54 -6.52
C ASP A 190 20.53 3.15 -5.44
N PHE A 191 20.89 2.18 -4.59
CA PHE A 191 20.10 1.84 -3.41
C PHE A 191 20.03 3.01 -2.42
N VAL A 192 21.17 3.63 -2.10
CA VAL A 192 21.19 4.79 -1.18
C VAL A 192 20.41 5.96 -1.77
N LYS A 193 20.58 6.28 -3.06
CA LYS A 193 19.78 7.30 -3.76
C LYS A 193 18.28 7.02 -3.66
N SER A 194 17.86 5.76 -3.74
CA SER A 194 16.44 5.41 -3.58
C SER A 194 15.86 5.73 -2.18
N ILE A 195 16.73 5.87 -1.17
CA ILE A 195 16.36 6.31 0.19
C ILE A 195 16.42 7.83 0.28
N VAL A 196 17.50 8.46 -0.22
CA VAL A 196 17.79 9.87 0.03
C VAL A 196 17.19 10.84 -0.98
N ASP A 197 16.99 10.43 -2.24
CA ASP A 197 16.54 11.35 -3.27
C ASP A 197 15.11 11.81 -2.98
N PRO A 198 14.83 13.12 -3.11
CA PRO A 198 13.46 13.61 -3.11
C PRO A 198 12.68 12.82 -4.15
N ARG A 199 11.59 12.17 -3.73
CA ARG A 199 10.72 11.55 -4.72
C ARG A 199 10.24 12.64 -5.64
N PRO A 200 10.30 12.44 -6.98
CA PRO A 200 9.82 13.44 -7.93
C PRO A 200 8.41 13.82 -7.50
N GLU A 201 8.27 15.08 -7.12
CA GLU A 201 7.12 15.64 -6.44
C GLU A 201 5.82 15.13 -7.06
N LEU A 202 4.88 14.72 -6.20
CA LEU A 202 3.44 14.77 -6.43
C LEU A 202 3.04 14.65 -7.91
N ARG A 203 3.40 13.54 -8.58
CA ARG A 203 2.98 13.33 -9.97
C ARG A 203 1.50 13.66 -10.03
N PRO A 204 1.06 14.58 -10.91
CA PRO A 204 -0.33 14.95 -10.97
C PRO A 204 -1.13 13.67 -11.13
N LEU A 205 -2.24 13.57 -10.38
CA LEU A 205 -3.09 12.40 -10.44
C LEU A 205 -3.42 12.16 -11.92
N LYS A 206 -3.03 10.99 -12.47
CA LYS A 206 -3.27 10.64 -13.87
C LYS A 206 -4.77 10.42 -14.06
N LYS A 207 -5.53 11.50 -14.20
CA LYS A 207 -6.98 11.49 -14.25
C LYS A 207 -7.50 11.87 -15.63
N TYR A 208 -8.53 11.17 -16.06
CA TYR A 208 -9.32 11.49 -17.22
C TYR A 208 -10.79 11.48 -16.83
N ASP A 209 -11.54 12.48 -17.26
CA ASP A 209 -12.97 12.51 -17.01
C ASP A 209 -13.78 13.04 -18.19
N ALA A 210 -15.06 12.70 -18.19
CA ALA A 210 -16.03 13.13 -19.19
C ALA A 210 -17.01 14.19 -18.65
N THR A 211 -16.73 14.84 -17.51
CA THR A 211 -17.69 15.69 -16.79
C THR A 211 -18.34 16.74 -17.68
N ASN A 212 -17.58 17.35 -18.58
CA ASN A 212 -18.04 18.43 -19.46
C ASN A 212 -18.37 17.97 -20.90
N LYS A 213 -18.53 16.67 -21.13
CA LYS A 213 -18.85 16.11 -22.45
C LYS A 213 -20.36 15.94 -22.63
N ALA A 214 -20.87 16.22 -23.83
CA ALA A 214 -22.28 15.93 -24.16
C ALA A 214 -22.63 14.43 -23.95
N ALA A 215 -21.69 13.53 -24.26
CA ALA A 215 -21.86 12.10 -24.05
C ALA A 215 -22.14 11.75 -22.58
N SER A 216 -21.47 12.39 -21.62
CA SER A 216 -21.69 12.09 -20.20
C SER A 216 -23.07 12.55 -19.73
N ASN A 217 -23.56 13.70 -20.21
CA ASN A 217 -24.92 14.16 -19.93
C ASN A 217 -25.98 13.14 -20.38
N ILE A 218 -25.81 12.59 -21.58
CA ILE A 218 -26.72 11.57 -22.13
C ILE A 218 -26.62 10.28 -21.32
N LEU A 219 -25.41 9.78 -21.09
CA LEU A 219 -25.18 8.50 -20.42
C LEU A 219 -25.57 8.51 -18.93
N MET A 220 -25.42 9.65 -18.23
CA MET A 220 -25.79 9.78 -16.82
C MET A 220 -27.29 9.87 -16.58
N SER A 221 -28.06 10.37 -17.54
CA SER A 221 -29.50 10.60 -17.39
C SER A 221 -30.27 9.37 -16.88
N PRO A 222 -30.14 8.18 -17.51
CA PRO A 222 -30.80 6.97 -17.01
C PRO A 222 -30.24 6.49 -15.66
N MET A 223 -28.96 6.73 -15.36
CA MET A 223 -28.38 6.35 -14.05
C MET A 223 -28.97 7.16 -12.89
N ARG A 224 -29.35 8.41 -13.16
CA ARG A 224 -29.87 9.36 -12.17
C ARG A 224 -31.39 9.34 -12.05
N SER A 225 -32.10 8.89 -13.07
CA SER A 225 -33.56 8.88 -13.06
C SER A 225 -34.10 7.92 -12.00
N ALA A 226 -34.93 8.43 -11.10
CA ALA A 226 -35.63 7.61 -10.10
C ALA A 226 -36.59 6.59 -10.74
N ALA A 227 -37.04 6.85 -11.98
CA ALA A 227 -37.88 5.93 -12.76
C ALA A 227 -37.11 4.72 -13.31
N VAL A 228 -35.77 4.73 -13.25
CA VAL A 228 -34.91 3.66 -13.78
C VAL A 228 -34.31 2.87 -12.62
N SER A 229 -34.55 1.56 -12.62
CA SER A 229 -34.08 0.61 -11.60
C SER A 229 -33.90 -0.79 -12.18
N GLY A 230 -33.29 -1.70 -11.42
CA GLY A 230 -33.16 -3.11 -11.77
C GLY A 230 -32.38 -3.32 -13.09
N PRO A 231 -32.84 -4.23 -13.97
CA PRO A 231 -32.17 -4.54 -15.23
C PRO A 231 -31.88 -3.31 -16.11
N MET A 232 -32.79 -2.34 -16.15
CA MET A 232 -32.59 -1.12 -16.95
C MET A 232 -31.45 -0.26 -16.41
N LEU A 233 -31.34 -0.15 -15.08
CA LEU A 233 -30.24 0.59 -14.45
C LEU A 233 -28.90 -0.13 -14.63
N ARG A 234 -28.89 -1.47 -14.60
CA ARG A 234 -27.70 -2.27 -14.92
C ARG A 234 -27.25 -2.05 -16.36
N ALA A 235 -28.18 -2.07 -17.32
CA ALA A 235 -27.88 -1.77 -18.72
C ALA A 235 -27.32 -0.36 -18.92
N ALA A 236 -27.84 0.64 -18.19
CA ALA A 236 -27.30 2.00 -18.23
C ALA A 236 -25.84 2.07 -17.72
N ASN A 237 -25.53 1.36 -16.63
CA ASN A 237 -24.15 1.27 -16.11
C ASN A 237 -23.22 0.51 -17.07
N ALA A 238 -23.69 -0.56 -17.70
CA ALA A 238 -22.92 -1.28 -18.72
C ALA A 238 -22.60 -0.40 -19.94
N ASN A 239 -23.56 0.41 -20.41
CA ASN A 239 -23.32 1.37 -21.49
C ASN A 239 -22.26 2.41 -21.11
N VAL A 240 -22.24 2.87 -19.85
CA VAL A 240 -21.17 3.73 -19.35
C VAL A 240 -19.83 3.00 -19.31
N GLY A 241 -19.81 1.74 -18.85
CA GLY A 241 -18.62 0.91 -18.86
C GLY A 241 -18.00 0.80 -20.25
N ARG A 242 -18.81 0.50 -21.27
CA ARG A 242 -18.36 0.45 -22.68
C ARG A 242 -17.78 1.78 -23.13
N TYR A 243 -18.48 2.89 -22.88
CA TYR A 243 -18.01 4.22 -23.25
C TYR A 243 -16.65 4.56 -22.61
N LEU A 244 -16.51 4.37 -21.29
CA LEU A 244 -15.27 4.65 -20.58
C LEU A 244 -14.12 3.74 -21.04
N ALA A 245 -14.42 2.47 -21.30
CA ALA A 245 -13.45 1.52 -21.85
C ALA A 245 -12.91 1.97 -23.21
N THR A 246 -13.81 2.24 -24.16
CA THR A 246 -13.46 2.60 -25.53
C THR A 246 -12.72 3.92 -25.63
N GLU A 247 -13.13 4.96 -24.88
CA GLU A 247 -12.58 6.31 -25.02
C GLU A 247 -11.37 6.58 -24.10
N TYR A 248 -11.46 6.14 -22.84
CA TYR A 248 -10.53 6.59 -21.80
C TYR A 248 -9.59 5.50 -21.31
N VAL A 249 -10.07 4.26 -21.10
CA VAL A 249 -9.20 3.14 -20.67
C VAL A 249 -8.19 2.81 -21.76
N SER A 250 -8.67 2.68 -23.01
CA SER A 250 -7.83 2.48 -24.20
C SER A 250 -6.77 3.57 -24.37
N LYS A 251 -7.09 4.83 -24.07
CA LYS A 251 -6.16 5.97 -24.11
C LYS A 251 -5.14 5.93 -22.97
N LEU A 252 -5.56 5.51 -21.79
CA LEU A 252 -4.74 5.49 -20.58
C LEU A 252 -3.70 4.35 -20.62
N ILE A 253 -4.14 3.14 -20.99
CA ILE A 253 -3.33 1.91 -21.04
C ILE A 253 -2.60 1.80 -22.39
N GLY A 254 -3.23 2.28 -23.46
CA GLY A 254 -2.75 2.19 -24.82
C GLY A 254 -3.35 1.01 -25.58
N LEU A 255 -3.18 1.05 -26.90
CA LEU A 255 -3.54 -0.04 -27.80
C LEU A 255 -2.28 -0.83 -28.22
N GLU A 256 -2.52 -2.05 -28.67
CA GLU A 256 -1.57 -2.86 -29.40
C GLU A 256 -2.18 -3.33 -30.72
N GLU A 257 -1.32 -3.60 -31.68
CA GLU A 257 -1.69 -4.14 -32.99
C GLU A 257 -1.71 -5.67 -32.96
N PHE A 258 -2.62 -6.25 -33.72
CA PHE A 258 -2.64 -7.68 -33.96
C PHE A 258 -3.14 -7.99 -35.38
N THR A 259 -2.80 -9.18 -35.88
CA THR A 259 -3.20 -9.59 -37.22
C THR A 259 -4.65 -10.09 -37.23
N ILE A 260 -5.46 -9.57 -38.15
CA ILE A 260 -6.81 -10.04 -38.42
C ILE A 260 -6.96 -10.43 -39.89
N SER A 261 -7.83 -11.39 -40.15
CA SER A 261 -8.20 -11.75 -41.53
C SER A 261 -9.24 -10.76 -42.04
N HIS A 262 -8.86 -10.02 -43.07
CA HIS A 262 -9.74 -9.08 -43.74
C HIS A 262 -10.82 -9.84 -44.54
N VAL A 263 -11.99 -9.23 -44.69
CA VAL A 263 -13.12 -9.84 -45.44
C VAL A 263 -12.80 -10.10 -46.91
N GLN A 264 -11.75 -9.47 -47.47
CA GLN A 264 -11.24 -9.71 -48.82
C GLN A 264 -10.21 -10.85 -48.91
N GLY A 265 -9.98 -11.60 -47.83
CA GLY A 265 -9.13 -12.80 -47.82
C GLY A 265 -7.64 -12.56 -47.58
N HIS A 266 -7.19 -11.31 -47.40
CA HIS A 266 -5.82 -11.00 -46.98
C HIS A 266 -5.74 -10.72 -45.48
N GLN A 267 -4.54 -10.73 -44.90
CA GLN A 267 -4.33 -10.29 -43.53
C GLN A 267 -4.27 -8.75 -43.46
N THR A 268 -4.72 -8.16 -42.35
CA THR A 268 -4.61 -6.73 -42.07
C THR A 268 -4.42 -6.50 -40.56
N THR A 269 -4.26 -5.25 -40.15
CA THR A 269 -4.02 -4.85 -38.77
C THR A 269 -5.35 -4.55 -38.07
N GLY A 270 -5.58 -5.23 -36.95
CA GLY A 270 -6.58 -4.88 -35.95
C GLY A 270 -5.92 -4.23 -34.73
N HIS A 271 -6.74 -3.61 -33.88
CA HIS A 271 -6.29 -3.02 -32.61
C HIS A 271 -7.08 -3.58 -31.44
N ARG A 272 -6.39 -3.77 -30.32
CA ARG A 272 -6.98 -4.19 -29.05
C ARG A 272 -6.28 -3.51 -27.89
N LEU A 273 -6.78 -3.71 -26.66
CA LEU A 273 -6.13 -3.15 -25.48
C LEU A 273 -4.72 -3.72 -25.35
N ARG A 274 -3.74 -2.86 -25.03
CA ARG A 274 -2.38 -3.32 -24.79
C ARG A 274 -2.34 -4.32 -23.63
N ASN A 275 -1.79 -5.51 -23.89
CA ASN A 275 -1.75 -6.62 -22.96
C ASN A 275 -3.14 -7.07 -22.48
N GLU A 276 -4.16 -7.10 -23.35
CA GLU A 276 -5.54 -7.44 -22.98
C GLU A 276 -5.66 -8.79 -22.26
N ALA A 277 -5.02 -9.85 -22.78
CA ALA A 277 -5.02 -11.18 -22.17
C ALA A 277 -4.25 -11.26 -20.83
N LYS A 278 -3.48 -10.22 -20.50
CA LYS A 278 -2.78 -10.03 -19.22
C LYS A 278 -3.37 -8.85 -18.45
N THR A 279 -4.67 -8.60 -18.63
CA THR A 279 -5.42 -7.59 -17.90
C THR A 279 -6.49 -8.26 -17.05
N SER A 280 -6.66 -7.82 -15.80
CA SER A 280 -7.74 -8.25 -14.93
C SER A 280 -8.70 -7.11 -14.62
N ILE A 281 -10.00 -7.34 -14.83
CA ILE A 281 -11.10 -6.44 -14.50
C ILE A 281 -11.69 -6.89 -13.17
N ILE A 282 -11.53 -6.08 -12.14
CA ILE A 282 -12.04 -6.37 -10.79
C ILE A 282 -13.28 -5.50 -10.55
N ALA A 283 -14.44 -6.14 -10.56
CA ALA A 283 -15.73 -5.54 -10.26
C ALA A 283 -15.94 -5.45 -8.75
N PHE A 284 -16.04 -4.23 -8.22
CA PHE A 284 -16.36 -4.05 -6.80
C PHE A 284 -17.85 -4.25 -6.54
N MET A 285 -18.16 -5.29 -5.80
CA MET A 285 -19.53 -5.73 -5.60
C MET A 285 -20.26 -4.86 -4.58
N ARG A 286 -21.55 -4.59 -4.78
CA ARG A 286 -22.39 -4.96 -5.93
C ARG A 286 -22.49 -3.85 -6.98
N GLY A 287 -22.08 -2.63 -6.63
CA GLY A 287 -22.32 -1.44 -7.45
C GLY A 287 -21.53 -1.40 -8.76
N GLY A 288 -20.29 -1.89 -8.75
CA GLY A 288 -19.38 -1.83 -9.90
C GLY A 288 -19.67 -2.87 -10.99
N GLU A 289 -20.32 -3.99 -10.67
CA GLU A 289 -20.47 -5.13 -11.58
C GLU A 289 -21.08 -4.76 -12.94
N PRO A 290 -22.20 -4.04 -13.03
CA PRO A 290 -22.81 -3.77 -14.34
C PRO A 290 -21.91 -2.89 -15.22
N MET A 291 -21.15 -1.97 -14.62
CA MET A 291 -20.17 -1.17 -15.35
C MET A 291 -18.98 -2.00 -15.79
N ALA A 292 -18.51 -2.90 -14.92
CA ALA A 292 -17.42 -3.81 -15.23
C ALA A 292 -17.78 -4.73 -16.41
N PHE A 293 -19.02 -5.24 -16.47
CA PHE A 293 -19.47 -6.01 -17.65
C PHE A 293 -19.38 -5.19 -18.94
N GLY A 294 -19.76 -3.91 -18.89
CA GLY A 294 -19.56 -3.01 -20.03
C GLY A 294 -18.10 -2.87 -20.44
N ILE A 295 -17.16 -2.87 -19.50
CA ILE A 295 -15.72 -2.83 -19.81
C ILE A 295 -15.26 -4.18 -20.40
N SER A 296 -15.76 -5.29 -19.86
CA SER A 296 -15.46 -6.64 -20.32
C SER A 296 -15.98 -6.91 -21.73
N ASP A 297 -17.12 -6.31 -22.11
CA ASP A 297 -17.65 -6.38 -23.49
C ASP A 297 -16.64 -5.78 -24.50
N VAL A 298 -15.88 -4.76 -24.09
CA VAL A 298 -14.88 -4.09 -24.93
C VAL A 298 -13.54 -4.82 -24.91
N PHE A 299 -13.20 -5.47 -23.79
CA PHE A 299 -11.93 -6.19 -23.58
C PHE A 299 -12.17 -7.67 -23.27
N PRO A 300 -12.67 -8.46 -24.24
CA PRO A 300 -13.12 -9.83 -24.00
C PRO A 300 -12.02 -10.82 -23.59
N GLN A 301 -10.74 -10.50 -23.80
CA GLN A 301 -9.62 -11.35 -23.37
C GLN A 301 -9.18 -11.09 -21.92
N ALA A 302 -9.64 -10.01 -21.31
CA ALA A 302 -9.30 -9.68 -19.92
C ALA A 302 -9.99 -10.65 -18.95
N MET A 303 -9.28 -11.04 -17.89
CA MET A 303 -9.85 -11.83 -16.80
C MET A 303 -10.90 -11.00 -16.05
N PHE A 304 -12.04 -11.60 -15.72
CA PHE A 304 -13.09 -10.94 -14.95
C PHE A 304 -13.16 -11.48 -13.51
N VAL A 305 -13.13 -10.59 -12.52
CA VAL A 305 -13.09 -10.95 -11.10
C VAL A 305 -14.17 -10.18 -10.34
N HIS A 306 -14.99 -10.89 -9.57
CA HIS A 306 -15.91 -10.29 -8.61
C HIS A 306 -15.22 -10.15 -7.25
N ALA A 307 -15.30 -8.98 -6.63
CA ALA A 307 -14.74 -8.74 -5.29
C ALA A 307 -15.72 -7.93 -4.44
N SER A 308 -16.20 -8.49 -3.32
CA SER A 308 -17.02 -7.78 -2.33
C SER A 308 -16.17 -7.05 -1.29
N SER A 309 -14.93 -7.51 -1.12
CA SER A 309 -13.92 -6.92 -0.26
C SER A 309 -12.55 -7.01 -0.93
N ALA A 310 -11.55 -6.29 -0.39
CA ALA A 310 -10.18 -6.41 -0.88
C ALA A 310 -9.65 -7.85 -0.75
N ASP A 311 -10.02 -8.58 0.30
CA ASP A 311 -9.51 -9.93 0.54
C ASP A 311 -9.98 -10.96 -0.48
N ASP A 312 -11.05 -10.68 -1.23
CA ASP A 312 -11.51 -11.52 -2.34
C ASP A 312 -10.52 -11.52 -3.52
N VAL A 313 -9.65 -10.50 -3.62
CA VAL A 313 -8.56 -10.49 -4.60
C VAL A 313 -7.46 -11.43 -4.13
N LYS A 314 -7.24 -12.52 -4.87
CA LYS A 314 -6.24 -13.56 -4.58
C LYS A 314 -5.05 -13.44 -5.51
N LYS A 315 -3.93 -14.08 -5.14
CA LYS A 315 -2.68 -14.05 -5.92
C LYS A 315 -2.88 -14.44 -7.39
N HIS A 316 -3.64 -15.50 -7.66
CA HIS A 316 -3.89 -15.95 -9.03
C HIS A 316 -4.76 -14.99 -9.87
N HIS A 317 -5.43 -13.99 -9.26
CA HIS A 317 -6.13 -12.94 -10.00
C HIS A 317 -5.19 -11.87 -10.55
N VAL A 318 -3.95 -11.76 -10.05
CA VAL A 318 -3.00 -10.71 -10.47
C VAL A 318 -1.64 -11.26 -10.90
N GLN A 319 -1.31 -12.50 -10.54
CA GLN A 319 -0.05 -13.13 -10.90
C GLN A 319 0.10 -13.22 -12.42
N GLY A 320 1.19 -12.66 -12.95
CA GLY A 320 1.47 -12.64 -14.38
C GLY A 320 0.62 -11.66 -15.19
N GLN A 321 -0.25 -10.89 -14.52
CA GLN A 321 -1.00 -9.80 -15.13
C GLN A 321 -0.12 -8.55 -15.21
N LEU A 322 -0.36 -7.73 -16.23
CA LEU A 322 0.35 -6.46 -16.44
C LEU A 322 -0.55 -5.26 -16.12
N ASN A 323 -1.87 -5.42 -16.23
CA ASN A 323 -2.84 -4.39 -15.89
C ASN A 323 -3.93 -4.92 -14.96
N VAL A 324 -4.40 -4.06 -14.06
CA VAL A 324 -5.64 -4.26 -13.30
C VAL A 324 -6.55 -3.05 -13.51
N ILE A 325 -7.82 -3.32 -13.83
CA ILE A 325 -8.89 -2.34 -13.94
C ILE A 325 -9.83 -2.54 -12.75
N LEU A 326 -9.79 -1.63 -11.77
CA LEU A 326 -10.70 -1.61 -10.61
C LEU A 326 -11.95 -0.82 -10.98
N VAL A 327 -13.13 -1.42 -10.82
CA VAL A 327 -14.38 -0.82 -11.29
C VAL A 327 -15.37 -0.65 -10.14
N ASP A 328 -15.83 0.57 -9.91
CA ASP A 328 -16.93 0.87 -8.99
C ASP A 328 -17.87 1.92 -9.60
N SER A 329 -19.17 1.82 -9.34
CA SER A 329 -20.14 2.80 -9.82
C SER A 329 -19.92 4.20 -9.25
N VAL A 330 -19.57 4.31 -7.96
CA VAL A 330 -19.49 5.59 -7.23
C VAL A 330 -18.36 5.58 -6.22
N ILE A 331 -17.37 6.46 -6.43
CA ILE A 331 -16.28 6.71 -5.49
C ILE A 331 -16.62 7.94 -4.65
N LYS A 332 -16.96 7.71 -3.38
CA LYS A 332 -17.22 8.78 -2.39
C LYS A 332 -15.95 9.22 -1.69
N SER A 333 -15.51 8.49 -0.66
CA SER A 333 -14.22 8.75 0.01
C SER A 333 -13.06 7.93 -0.55
N GLY A 334 -13.32 7.02 -1.50
CA GLY A 334 -12.31 6.12 -2.05
C GLY A 334 -11.76 5.06 -1.09
N LYS A 335 -12.30 4.92 0.14
CA LYS A 335 -11.81 3.97 1.15
C LYS A 335 -11.73 2.53 0.61
N SER A 336 -12.80 2.01 0.04
CA SER A 336 -12.84 0.65 -0.52
C SER A 336 -11.86 0.47 -1.70
N VAL A 337 -11.70 1.50 -2.53
CA VAL A 337 -10.73 1.47 -3.64
C VAL A 337 -9.30 1.50 -3.13
N ILE A 338 -9.01 2.26 -2.06
CA ILE A 338 -7.69 2.25 -1.40
C ILE A 338 -7.33 0.84 -0.94
N GLU A 339 -8.25 0.14 -0.28
CA GLU A 339 -8.03 -1.22 0.20
C GLU A 339 -7.75 -2.18 -0.97
N LEU A 340 -8.49 -2.07 -2.07
CA LEU A 340 -8.24 -2.84 -3.29
C LEU A 340 -6.87 -2.53 -3.92
N ILE A 341 -6.49 -1.25 -4.05
CA ILE A 341 -5.18 -0.85 -4.58
C ILE A 341 -4.07 -1.45 -3.70
N LYS A 342 -4.16 -1.26 -2.38
CA LYS A 342 -3.19 -1.80 -1.43
C LYS A 342 -3.07 -3.31 -1.55
N ARG A 343 -4.19 -4.02 -1.70
CA ARG A 343 -4.22 -5.47 -1.90
C ARG A 343 -3.56 -5.88 -3.23
N VAL A 344 -3.91 -5.23 -4.34
CA VAL A 344 -3.37 -5.54 -5.67
C VAL A 344 -1.87 -5.30 -5.70
N VAL A 345 -1.40 -4.14 -5.23
CA VAL A 345 0.03 -3.82 -5.17
C VAL A 345 0.78 -4.79 -4.26
N ARG A 346 0.18 -5.23 -3.13
CA ARG A 346 0.79 -6.24 -2.26
C ARG A 346 1.01 -7.56 -2.98
N LEU A 347 0.03 -7.99 -3.78
CA LEU A 347 0.08 -9.25 -4.49
C LEU A 347 0.96 -9.19 -5.76
N GLU A 348 0.99 -8.06 -6.47
CA GLU A 348 1.79 -7.83 -7.68
C GLU A 348 2.27 -6.36 -7.76
N PRO A 349 3.46 -6.02 -7.22
CA PRO A 349 3.89 -4.62 -7.06
C PRO A 349 4.15 -3.84 -8.35
N ASN A 350 4.44 -4.52 -9.45
CA ASN A 350 4.78 -3.89 -10.72
C ASN A 350 3.57 -3.75 -11.67
N ILE A 351 2.36 -4.06 -11.17
CA ILE A 351 1.15 -4.03 -11.99
C ILE A 351 0.67 -2.59 -12.22
N SER A 352 0.21 -2.31 -13.44
CA SER A 352 -0.39 -1.03 -13.78
C SER A 352 -1.85 -1.01 -13.32
N ILE A 353 -2.22 -0.04 -12.47
CA ILE A 353 -3.57 0.05 -11.90
C ILE A 353 -4.36 1.17 -12.56
N THR A 354 -5.58 0.85 -13.00
CA THR A 354 -6.56 1.80 -13.53
C THR A 354 -7.84 1.69 -12.72
N VAL A 355 -8.29 2.80 -12.13
CA VAL A 355 -9.58 2.90 -11.43
C VAL A 355 -10.60 3.54 -12.36
N VAL A 356 -11.76 2.89 -12.54
CA VAL A 356 -12.85 3.36 -13.39
C VAL A 356 -14.10 3.55 -12.56
N ALA A 357 -14.74 4.71 -12.67
CA ALA A 357 -16.00 4.98 -12.01
C ALA A 357 -17.00 5.82 -12.81
N GLY A 358 -18.28 5.62 -12.50
CA GLY A 358 -19.35 6.49 -13.02
C GLY A 358 -19.33 7.87 -12.38
N VAL A 359 -19.18 7.92 -11.06
CA VAL A 359 -19.14 9.18 -10.31
C VAL A 359 -17.98 9.16 -9.33
N VAL A 360 -17.20 10.23 -9.31
CA VAL A 360 -16.15 10.48 -8.32
C VAL A 360 -16.44 11.79 -7.59
N GLN A 361 -16.38 11.80 -6.26
CA GLN A 361 -16.53 13.03 -5.48
C GLN A 361 -15.28 13.91 -5.58
N THR A 362 -15.49 15.22 -5.73
CA THR A 362 -14.40 16.19 -5.89
C THR A 362 -13.42 16.16 -4.70
N GLU A 363 -13.92 16.01 -3.48
CA GLU A 363 -13.10 15.95 -2.27
C GLU A 363 -12.19 14.72 -2.26
N ALA A 364 -12.62 13.59 -2.86
CA ALA A 364 -11.84 12.36 -2.91
C ALA A 364 -10.52 12.54 -3.67
N ILE A 365 -10.54 13.41 -4.68
CA ILE A 365 -9.43 13.70 -5.58
C ILE A 365 -8.76 15.03 -5.27
N ALA A 366 -9.18 15.71 -4.20
CA ALA A 366 -8.57 16.95 -3.75
C ALA A 366 -7.12 16.72 -3.32
N GLU A 367 -6.33 17.77 -3.41
CA GLU A 367 -4.98 17.76 -2.88
C GLU A 367 -5.00 17.47 -1.37
N GLY A 368 -4.07 16.64 -0.90
CA GLY A 368 -4.06 16.20 0.51
C GLY A 368 -4.99 15.04 0.85
N HIS A 369 -6.02 14.73 0.04
CA HIS A 369 -6.96 13.64 0.34
C HIS A 369 -6.31 12.26 0.19
N LEU A 370 -6.58 11.35 1.14
CA LEU A 370 -5.94 10.02 1.20
C LEU A 370 -6.07 9.22 -0.09
N PHE A 371 -7.24 9.25 -0.74
CA PHE A 371 -7.45 8.54 -2.01
C PHE A 371 -6.54 9.07 -3.12
N ALA A 372 -6.46 10.39 -3.31
CA ALA A 372 -5.55 10.99 -4.28
C ALA A 372 -4.08 10.65 -3.99
N LYS A 373 -3.68 10.64 -2.72
CA LYS A 373 -2.33 10.29 -2.27
C LYS A 373 -1.95 8.85 -2.63
N VAL A 374 -2.81 7.88 -2.27
CA VAL A 374 -2.63 6.46 -2.59
C VAL A 374 -2.54 6.24 -4.10
N MET A 375 -3.43 6.87 -4.88
CA MET A 375 -3.40 6.79 -6.33
C MET A 375 -2.06 7.27 -6.92
N ARG A 376 -1.56 8.44 -6.48
CA ARG A 376 -0.26 8.98 -6.95
C ARG A 376 0.89 8.07 -6.57
N ARG A 377 0.90 7.57 -5.33
CA ARG A 377 1.96 6.71 -4.80
C ARG A 377 2.15 5.45 -5.63
N HIS A 378 1.06 4.84 -6.06
CA HIS A 378 1.09 3.62 -6.87
C HIS A 378 1.04 3.90 -8.38
N GLY A 379 1.15 5.17 -8.79
CA GLY A 379 1.06 5.57 -10.21
C GLY A 379 -0.26 5.20 -10.88
N ALA A 380 -1.32 5.00 -10.10
CA ALA A 380 -2.61 4.54 -10.59
C ALA A 380 -3.33 5.63 -11.40
N GLY A 381 -3.98 5.22 -12.49
CA GLY A 381 -4.81 6.09 -13.31
C GLY A 381 -6.26 6.13 -12.82
N LEU A 382 -6.89 7.30 -12.88
CA LEU A 382 -8.31 7.49 -12.56
C LEU A 382 -9.10 7.83 -13.83
N ILE A 383 -10.19 7.12 -14.06
CA ILE A 383 -11.15 7.41 -15.14
C ILE A 383 -12.52 7.60 -14.52
N ALA A 384 -13.16 8.72 -14.82
CA ALA A 384 -14.50 9.04 -14.32
C ALA A 384 -15.44 9.46 -15.46
N LEU A 385 -16.68 8.97 -15.46
CA LEU A 385 -17.70 9.59 -16.31
C LEU A 385 -17.99 11.03 -15.84
N ARG A 386 -18.02 11.24 -14.52
CA ARG A 386 -18.26 12.54 -13.91
C ARG A 386 -17.53 12.73 -12.58
N ILE A 387 -17.00 13.93 -12.39
CA ILE A 387 -16.59 14.46 -11.09
C ILE A 387 -17.74 15.31 -10.53
N SER A 388 -18.09 15.11 -9.25
CA SER A 388 -19.26 15.74 -8.63
C SER A 388 -18.91 16.39 -7.30
N GLU A 389 -19.30 17.65 -7.13
CA GLU A 389 -19.25 18.39 -5.86
C GLU A 389 -20.36 17.95 -4.89
N ASN A 390 -21.43 17.31 -5.41
CA ASN A 390 -22.51 16.82 -4.57
C ASN A 390 -22.06 15.65 -3.66
N LYS A 391 -21.97 15.92 -2.36
CA LYS A 391 -21.77 14.90 -1.33
C LYS A 391 -23.09 14.24 -0.94
N PHE A 392 -23.43 13.14 -1.62
CA PHE A 392 -24.63 12.35 -1.29
C PHE A 392 -24.28 10.90 -0.95
N THR A 393 -24.64 10.48 0.25
CA THR A 393 -24.62 9.06 0.61
C THR A 393 -26.01 8.48 0.44
N GLY A 394 -26.19 7.71 -0.63
CA GLY A 394 -27.40 6.92 -0.82
C GLY A 394 -27.69 6.08 0.43
N THR A 395 -28.92 6.19 0.92
CA THR A 395 -29.45 5.35 2.00
C THR A 395 -30.69 4.64 1.47
N LYS A 396 -30.83 3.35 1.78
CA LYS A 396 -31.99 2.53 1.44
C LYS A 396 -32.37 2.60 -0.05
N THR A 397 -33.41 3.38 -0.38
CA THR A 397 -34.00 3.54 -1.72
C THR A 397 -33.11 4.31 -2.70
N THR A 398 -32.14 5.06 -2.20
CA THR A 398 -31.23 5.89 -3.01
C THR A 398 -29.82 5.30 -3.14
N ASP A 399 -29.58 4.15 -2.50
CA ASP A 399 -28.33 3.41 -2.66
C ASP A 399 -28.22 2.78 -4.06
N THR A 400 -27.05 2.93 -4.68
CA THR A 400 -26.81 2.47 -6.06
C THR A 400 -26.93 0.95 -6.15
N GLY A 401 -26.35 0.20 -5.21
CA GLY A 401 -26.45 -1.25 -5.19
C GLY A 401 -27.91 -1.71 -5.07
N ASN A 402 -28.66 -1.12 -4.16
CA ASN A 402 -30.07 -1.45 -3.99
C ASN A 402 -30.92 -1.16 -5.23
N ARG A 403 -30.68 -0.02 -5.90
CA ARG A 403 -31.39 0.33 -7.14
C ARG A 403 -31.03 -0.57 -8.30
N LEU A 404 -29.78 -1.06 -8.38
CA LEU A 404 -29.33 -1.96 -9.45
C LEU A 404 -30.00 -3.34 -9.39
N PHE A 405 -30.34 -3.81 -8.19
CA PHE A 405 -30.89 -5.16 -7.97
C PHE A 405 -32.30 -5.17 -7.39
N ASN A 406 -32.98 -4.02 -7.32
CA ASN A 406 -34.31 -3.86 -6.73
C ASN A 406 -34.42 -4.36 -5.28
N THR A 407 -33.33 -4.25 -4.51
CA THR A 407 -33.28 -4.67 -3.10
C THR A 407 -33.56 -3.52 -2.12
N THR A 408 -34.29 -2.49 -2.54
CA THR A 408 -34.55 -1.26 -1.75
C THR A 408 -35.38 -1.48 -0.48
N ARG A 409 -35.94 -2.68 -0.30
CA ARG A 409 -36.72 -3.11 0.88
C ARG A 409 -35.92 -4.00 1.84
N LEU A 410 -34.70 -4.40 1.49
CA LEU A 410 -33.82 -5.14 2.42
C LEU A 410 -33.26 -4.12 3.43
N ALA A 411 -33.41 -4.44 4.71
CA ALA A 411 -33.02 -3.62 5.84
C ALA A 411 -31.50 -3.42 5.91
#